data_AF-A0A929DI60-F1
#
_entry.id   AF-A0A929DI60-F1
#
_cell.length_a   1.000
_cell.length_b   1.000
_cell.length_c   1.000
_cell.angle_alpha   90.00
_cell.angle_beta   90.00
_cell.angle_gamma   90.00
#
_symmetry.space_group_name_H-M   'P 1'
#
loop_
_entity.id
_entity.type
_entity.pdbx_description
1 polymer ?
#
loop_
_entity_poly.entity_id
_entity_poly.type
_entity_poly.pdbx_seq_one_letter_code
_entity_poly.pdbx_strand_id
1 'polypeptide(L)'
;MSFKNAFMNGEQGLFKPASLTPMQKLILRFVVIGLIYYGFAVIEGMIMRIYQIEPIKAISDFQYFTLLTAHPLVGIIGSTYSLVFGAFLFLVPFLMKKPLWSFKLGNWTFLLVTIGTLTFWLAGFISHYAPLYTLYWPLPADFSQFNPVGGSIFIIGIALVMVGTVFFVINIFKTIAYTPEGWEKQPGGALLASAIGYSGLRNLFRKKKEQVKHLVSLPVAAIARGTVDTALNAGVLLFTGVLILVYMIAHLLGGDLKDTAIDALLYKNWFWWGLDLIADGLVLIFVAGTWYLLATMITGKKLFMQNIARAALLVELVVSWTVWSHHLLSDQAQPGFLKIISGEMVTAFELITQGLAFYITLATLWSARPLKMSNELKFLLGGLLGFALAVPAGIMQADIGLNRILHNTQWIIGPHVHVAILIGLTMTLYSAVYILFPIVTNGAKLYSQKLANFHFWAHLIGGIGMGAFMGMAGLEGMLRRTIYLNGEFNLYMILAGICGALLLLAFLAFFYNIVMSLGLKGVIGIFTPSKLNVKDLVPSEQK
;
A
#
# COMPACT_ATOMS: atom_id res chain seq x y z
N MET A 1 -19.99 -30.31 6.61
CA MET A 1 -18.83 -30.85 5.86
C MET A 1 -17.73 -31.18 6.86
N SER A 2 -16.95 -32.26 6.69
CA SER A 2 -15.84 -32.55 7.61
C SER A 2 -14.70 -31.54 7.43
N PHE A 3 -13.95 -31.27 8.50
CA PHE A 3 -12.80 -30.34 8.48
C PHE A 3 -11.81 -30.69 7.35
N LYS A 4 -11.40 -31.96 7.24
CA LYS A 4 -10.48 -32.44 6.20
C LYS A 4 -11.01 -32.16 4.80
N ASN A 5 -12.32 -32.29 4.59
CA ASN A 5 -12.93 -32.02 3.29
C ASN A 5 -12.93 -30.52 2.97
N ALA A 6 -13.32 -29.67 3.91
CA ALA A 6 -13.28 -28.21 3.74
C ALA A 6 -11.84 -27.70 3.51
N PHE A 7 -10.86 -28.22 4.25
CA PHE A 7 -9.45 -27.86 4.06
C PHE A 7 -8.92 -28.26 2.67
N MET A 8 -9.28 -29.45 2.17
CA MET A 8 -8.76 -29.92 0.89
C MET A 8 -9.49 -29.32 -0.32
N ASN A 9 -10.82 -29.19 -0.24
CA ASN A 9 -11.68 -28.88 -1.40
C ASN A 9 -12.41 -27.53 -1.27
N GLY A 10 -12.26 -26.81 -0.17
CA GLY A 10 -12.90 -25.52 0.08
C GLY A 10 -14.31 -25.66 0.65
N GLU A 11 -14.85 -24.54 1.14
CA GLU A 11 -16.17 -24.50 1.76
C GLU A 11 -17.24 -24.90 0.75
N GLN A 12 -18.00 -25.95 1.09
CA GLN A 12 -19.04 -26.53 0.24
C GLN A 12 -18.54 -27.02 -1.15
N GLY A 13 -17.23 -27.05 -1.40
CA GLY A 13 -16.66 -27.37 -2.72
C GLY A 13 -17.09 -26.38 -3.82
N LEU A 14 -17.49 -25.16 -3.45
CA LEU A 14 -18.04 -24.17 -4.39
C LEU A 14 -16.96 -23.54 -5.27
N PHE A 15 -15.74 -23.39 -4.73
CA PHE A 15 -14.64 -22.81 -5.48
C PHE A 15 -14.08 -23.80 -6.50
N LYS A 16 -14.23 -23.46 -7.79
CA LYS A 16 -13.73 -24.28 -8.90
C LYS A 16 -12.62 -23.54 -9.65
N PRO A 17 -11.33 -23.76 -9.34
CA PRO A 17 -10.24 -23.01 -9.97
C PRO A 17 -10.14 -23.22 -11.49
N ALA A 18 -10.72 -24.31 -12.02
CA ALA A 18 -10.78 -24.58 -13.45
C ALA A 18 -11.76 -23.67 -14.21
N SER A 19 -12.74 -23.03 -13.54
CA SER A 19 -13.67 -22.09 -14.16
C SER A 19 -13.14 -20.66 -14.24
N LEU A 20 -11.96 -20.40 -13.68
CA LEU A 20 -11.40 -19.06 -13.63
C LEU A 20 -10.79 -18.64 -14.96
N THR A 21 -11.03 -17.40 -15.37
CA THR A 21 -10.34 -16.79 -16.51
C THR A 21 -8.85 -16.57 -16.20
N PRO A 22 -7.98 -16.37 -17.22
CA PRO A 22 -6.60 -15.96 -17.00
C PRO A 22 -6.48 -14.71 -16.12
N MET A 23 -7.40 -13.75 -16.26
CA MET A 23 -7.42 -12.52 -15.49
C MET A 23 -7.81 -12.74 -14.02
N GLN A 24 -8.83 -13.56 -13.75
CA GLN A 24 -9.17 -13.96 -12.37
C GLN A 24 -8.01 -14.70 -11.69
N LYS A 25 -7.32 -15.59 -12.42
CA LYS A 25 -6.13 -16.26 -11.89
C LYS A 25 -5.00 -15.27 -11.59
N LEU A 26 -4.76 -14.30 -12.47
CA LEU A 26 -3.72 -13.29 -12.25
C LEU A 26 -3.96 -12.49 -10.97
N ILE A 27 -5.14 -11.90 -10.79
CA ILE A 27 -5.47 -11.15 -9.56
C ILE A 27 -5.37 -12.04 -8.31
N LEU A 28 -5.84 -13.28 -8.39
CA LEU A 28 -5.77 -14.20 -7.24
C LEU A 28 -4.34 -14.58 -6.87
N ARG A 29 -3.41 -14.68 -7.83
CA ARG A 29 -1.97 -14.89 -7.55
C ARG A 29 -1.38 -13.73 -6.78
N PHE A 30 -1.67 -12.50 -7.22
CA PHE A 30 -1.29 -11.29 -6.50
C PHE A 30 -1.86 -11.27 -5.08
N VAL A 31 -3.12 -11.65 -4.90
CA VAL A 31 -3.75 -11.74 -3.58
C VAL A 31 -3.05 -12.77 -2.69
N VAL A 32 -2.82 -13.98 -3.19
CA VAL A 32 -2.15 -15.04 -2.41
C VAL A 32 -0.75 -14.60 -1.98
N ILE A 33 0.05 -14.06 -2.90
CA ILE A 33 1.41 -13.59 -2.59
C ILE A 33 1.39 -12.38 -1.65
N GLY A 34 0.48 -11.44 -1.87
CA GLY A 34 0.32 -10.28 -1.01
C GLY A 34 -0.04 -10.66 0.43
N LEU A 35 -0.88 -11.69 0.62
CA LEU A 35 -1.22 -12.21 1.95
C LEU A 35 -0.05 -12.97 2.60
N ILE A 36 0.77 -13.68 1.83
CA ILE A 36 1.98 -14.34 2.34
C ILE A 36 2.97 -13.30 2.87
N TYR A 37 3.27 -12.25 2.10
CA TYR A 37 4.14 -11.17 2.56
C TYR A 37 3.54 -10.38 3.71
N TYR A 38 2.22 -10.22 3.76
CA TYR A 38 1.58 -9.64 4.94
C TYR A 38 1.82 -10.50 6.18
N GLY A 39 1.74 -11.81 6.05
CA GLY A 39 2.09 -12.75 7.12
C GLY A 39 3.53 -12.59 7.60
N PHE A 40 4.49 -12.40 6.68
CA PHE A 40 5.88 -12.11 7.04
C PHE A 40 5.96 -10.81 7.85
N ALA A 41 5.38 -9.72 7.34
CA ALA A 41 5.41 -8.43 8.02
C ALA A 41 4.77 -8.47 9.41
N VAL A 42 3.65 -9.18 9.59
CA VAL A 42 2.99 -9.32 10.91
C VAL A 42 3.85 -10.12 11.89
N ILE A 43 4.49 -11.21 11.44
CA ILE A 43 5.40 -12.01 12.28
C ILE A 43 6.63 -11.19 12.67
N GLU A 44 7.28 -10.53 11.70
CA GLU A 44 8.43 -9.65 11.94
C GLU A 44 8.08 -8.50 12.89
N GLY A 45 6.92 -7.88 12.68
CA GLY A 45 6.39 -6.83 13.55
C GLY A 45 6.25 -7.33 14.99
N MET A 46 5.70 -8.52 15.19
CA MET A 46 5.53 -9.12 16.51
C MET A 46 6.88 -9.48 17.15
N ILE A 47 7.82 -10.03 16.39
CA ILE A 47 9.20 -10.28 16.86
C ILE A 47 9.82 -8.97 17.35
N MET A 48 9.73 -7.89 16.57
CA MET A 48 10.26 -6.58 16.97
C MET A 48 9.53 -5.99 18.19
N ARG A 49 8.22 -6.23 18.35
CA ARG A 49 7.48 -5.81 19.55
C ARG A 49 7.98 -6.56 20.79
N ILE A 50 8.15 -7.87 20.71
CA ILE A 50 8.69 -8.68 21.81
C ILE A 50 10.11 -8.21 22.15
N TYR A 51 10.95 -7.99 21.14
CA TYR A 51 12.32 -7.52 21.33
C TYR A 51 12.41 -6.17 22.05
N GLN A 52 11.42 -5.28 21.83
CA GLN A 52 11.35 -3.99 22.53
C GLN A 52 10.87 -4.07 23.98
N ILE A 53 10.28 -5.20 24.39
CA ILE A 53 9.95 -5.48 25.79
C ILE A 53 11.16 -6.12 26.47
N GLU A 54 11.72 -7.15 25.82
CA GLU A 54 12.87 -7.88 26.29
C GLU A 54 13.63 -8.47 25.09
N PRO A 55 14.94 -8.19 24.93
CA PRO A 55 15.75 -8.77 23.87
C PRO A 55 15.73 -10.30 23.89
N ILE A 56 15.50 -10.90 22.73
CA ILE A 56 15.38 -12.35 22.57
C ILE A 56 16.77 -12.92 22.32
N LYS A 57 17.28 -13.79 23.20
CA LYS A 57 18.66 -14.37 23.07
C LYS A 57 18.98 -14.99 21.71
N ALA A 58 17.97 -15.54 21.02
CA ALA A 58 18.13 -16.16 19.70
C ALA A 58 18.23 -15.16 18.53
N ILE A 59 17.98 -13.87 18.79
CA ILE A 59 18.02 -12.80 17.80
C ILE A 59 19.04 -11.77 18.28
N SER A 60 20.10 -11.55 17.52
CA SER A 60 21.08 -10.51 17.87
C SER A 60 20.52 -9.11 17.60
N ASP A 61 21.08 -8.08 18.24
CA ASP A 61 20.75 -6.68 17.93
C ASP A 61 20.89 -6.38 16.44
N PHE A 62 21.90 -6.98 15.81
CA PHE A 62 22.12 -6.88 14.38
C PHE A 62 20.94 -7.43 13.55
N GLN A 63 20.46 -8.62 13.90
CA GLN A 63 19.30 -9.23 13.26
C GLN A 63 18.04 -8.41 13.52
N TYR A 64 17.90 -7.78 14.69
CA TYR A 64 16.82 -6.83 14.96
C TYR A 64 16.82 -5.66 13.96
N PHE A 65 17.97 -5.02 13.70
CA PHE A 65 18.05 -3.93 12.71
C PHE A 65 17.84 -4.39 11.27
N THR A 66 18.22 -5.62 10.97
CA THR A 66 17.92 -6.27 9.69
C THR A 66 16.40 -6.42 9.50
N LEU A 67 15.70 -6.96 10.52
CA LEU A 67 14.24 -7.06 10.54
C LEU A 67 13.60 -5.68 10.41
N LEU A 68 14.11 -4.69 11.14
CA LEU A 68 13.63 -3.31 11.11
C LEU A 68 13.79 -2.65 9.73
N THR A 69 14.81 -3.07 8.97
CA THR A 69 15.03 -2.63 7.58
C THR A 69 14.05 -3.31 6.62
N ALA A 70 13.87 -4.62 6.75
CA ALA A 70 13.06 -5.42 5.83
C ALA A 70 11.54 -5.25 6.06
N HIS A 71 11.09 -5.21 7.31
CA HIS A 71 9.68 -5.18 7.71
C HIS A 71 8.81 -4.16 6.94
N PRO A 72 9.15 -2.86 6.90
CA PRO A 72 8.31 -1.89 6.18
C PRO A 72 8.32 -2.13 4.66
N LEU A 73 9.45 -2.61 4.11
CA LEU A 73 9.55 -2.92 2.69
C LEU A 73 8.70 -4.15 2.34
N VAL A 74 8.75 -5.23 3.12
CA VAL A 74 7.89 -6.40 2.90
C VAL A 74 6.41 -6.05 3.10
N GLY A 75 6.08 -5.26 4.11
CA GLY A 75 4.70 -4.83 4.37
C GLY A 75 4.11 -3.97 3.24
N ILE A 76 4.84 -2.96 2.78
CA ILE A 76 4.34 -2.06 1.73
C ILE A 76 4.57 -2.64 0.34
N ILE A 77 5.82 -2.96 -0.01
CA ILE A 77 6.18 -3.42 -1.35
C ILE A 77 5.81 -4.89 -1.56
N GLY A 78 6.04 -5.75 -0.57
CA GLY A 78 5.67 -7.16 -0.70
C GLY A 78 4.16 -7.36 -0.70
N SER A 79 3.49 -6.85 0.34
CA SER A 79 2.06 -7.06 0.51
C SER A 79 1.19 -6.04 -0.21
N THR A 80 1.33 -4.76 0.12
CA THR A 80 0.38 -3.74 -0.34
C THR A 80 0.47 -3.52 -1.85
N TYR A 81 1.67 -3.40 -2.44
CA TYR A 81 1.82 -3.30 -3.91
C TYR A 81 1.21 -4.52 -4.60
N SER A 82 1.43 -5.73 -4.08
CA SER A 82 0.85 -6.94 -4.67
C SER A 82 -0.68 -6.88 -4.68
N LEU A 83 -1.30 -6.53 -3.55
CA LEU A 83 -2.76 -6.43 -3.43
C LEU A 83 -3.33 -5.33 -4.34
N VAL A 84 -2.72 -4.14 -4.32
CA VAL A 84 -3.17 -2.97 -5.08
C VAL A 84 -2.97 -3.17 -6.58
N PHE A 85 -1.78 -3.60 -7.02
CA PHE A 85 -1.49 -3.82 -8.44
C PHE A 85 -2.36 -4.93 -9.01
N GLY A 86 -2.51 -6.04 -8.29
CA GLY A 86 -3.42 -7.12 -8.68
C GLY A 86 -4.86 -6.63 -8.82
N ALA A 87 -5.35 -5.86 -7.84
CA ALA A 87 -6.69 -5.29 -7.88
C ALA A 87 -6.87 -4.34 -9.08
N PHE A 88 -5.93 -3.44 -9.35
CA PHE A 88 -6.08 -2.43 -10.41
C PHE A 88 -5.87 -2.97 -11.81
N LEU A 89 -4.99 -3.95 -12.00
CA LEU A 89 -4.87 -4.70 -13.26
C LEU A 89 -6.16 -5.42 -13.62
N PHE A 90 -7.04 -5.71 -12.66
CA PHE A 90 -8.38 -6.25 -12.90
C PHE A 90 -9.45 -5.15 -12.99
N LEU A 91 -9.49 -4.22 -12.03
CA LEU A 91 -10.54 -3.22 -11.89
C LEU A 91 -10.57 -2.22 -13.05
N VAL A 92 -9.42 -1.76 -13.54
CA VAL A 92 -9.38 -0.82 -14.67
C VAL A 92 -10.03 -1.40 -15.92
N PRO A 93 -9.60 -2.58 -16.43
CA PRO A 93 -10.26 -3.17 -17.58
C PRO A 93 -11.71 -3.57 -17.29
N PHE A 94 -12.03 -4.04 -16.07
CA PHE A 94 -13.41 -4.38 -15.66
C PHE A 94 -14.36 -3.18 -15.71
N LEU A 95 -13.96 -2.05 -15.14
CA LEU A 95 -14.77 -0.82 -15.13
C LEU A 95 -14.86 -0.16 -16.51
N MET A 96 -13.82 -0.30 -17.34
CA MET A 96 -13.83 0.18 -18.72
C MET A 96 -14.50 -0.80 -19.69
N LYS A 97 -14.89 -1.99 -19.22
CA LYS A 97 -15.50 -3.07 -20.00
C LYS A 97 -14.68 -3.46 -21.23
N LYS A 98 -13.36 -3.48 -21.10
CA LYS A 98 -12.45 -3.87 -22.19
C LYS A 98 -11.31 -4.73 -21.67
N PRO A 99 -10.64 -5.53 -22.52
CA PRO A 99 -9.53 -6.36 -22.09
C PRO A 99 -8.39 -5.55 -21.46
N LEU A 100 -7.51 -6.23 -20.72
CA LEU A 100 -6.23 -5.64 -20.32
C LEU A 100 -5.35 -5.48 -21.56
N TRP A 101 -4.60 -4.38 -21.65
CA TRP A 101 -3.74 -4.12 -22.81
C TRP A 101 -2.68 -5.21 -23.00
N SER A 102 -2.00 -5.63 -21.94
CA SER A 102 -1.01 -6.72 -22.00
C SER A 102 -1.09 -7.64 -20.79
N PHE A 103 -1.66 -8.83 -21.01
CA PHE A 103 -1.65 -9.92 -20.02
C PHE A 103 -0.23 -10.41 -19.73
N LYS A 104 0.64 -10.44 -20.75
CA LYS A 104 2.06 -10.80 -20.59
C LYS A 104 2.75 -9.82 -19.64
N LEU A 105 2.53 -8.52 -19.82
CA LEU A 105 3.11 -7.50 -18.95
C LEU A 105 2.55 -7.58 -17.53
N GLY A 106 1.26 -7.88 -17.37
CA GLY A 106 0.66 -8.14 -16.05
C GLY A 106 1.30 -9.32 -15.29
N ASN A 107 1.65 -10.40 -15.99
CA ASN A 107 2.41 -11.52 -15.38
C ASN A 107 3.85 -11.11 -15.04
N TRP A 108 4.50 -10.29 -15.86
CA TRP A 108 5.84 -9.78 -15.53
C TRP A 108 5.81 -8.86 -14.31
N THR A 109 4.82 -7.98 -14.18
CA THR A 109 4.60 -7.21 -12.95
C THR A 109 4.50 -8.14 -11.73
N PHE A 110 3.66 -9.18 -11.82
CA PHE A 110 3.52 -10.16 -10.74
C PHE A 110 4.85 -10.82 -10.36
N LEU A 111 5.57 -11.35 -11.34
CA LEU A 111 6.83 -12.05 -11.12
C LEU A 111 7.91 -11.13 -10.55
N LEU A 112 8.06 -9.93 -11.10
CA LEU A 112 9.10 -8.99 -10.68
C LEU A 112 8.88 -8.46 -9.27
N VAL A 113 7.63 -8.11 -8.91
CA VAL A 113 7.30 -7.69 -7.54
C VAL A 113 7.51 -8.85 -6.56
N THR A 114 7.07 -10.06 -6.91
CA THR A 114 7.24 -11.25 -6.05
C THR A 114 8.70 -11.60 -5.85
N ILE A 115 9.44 -11.81 -6.95
CA ILE A 115 10.84 -12.24 -6.89
C ILE A 115 11.69 -11.12 -6.29
N GLY A 116 11.51 -9.87 -6.72
CA GLY A 116 12.25 -8.74 -6.17
C GLY A 116 12.08 -8.58 -4.66
N THR A 117 10.84 -8.74 -4.17
CA THR A 117 10.55 -8.73 -2.72
C THR A 117 11.28 -9.84 -1.99
N LEU A 118 11.17 -11.07 -2.49
CA LEU A 118 11.86 -12.21 -1.89
C LEU A 118 13.39 -12.00 -1.90
N THR A 119 13.93 -11.45 -2.98
CA THR A 119 15.37 -11.20 -3.14
C THR A 119 15.89 -10.20 -2.11
N PHE A 120 15.27 -9.01 -1.97
CA PHE A 120 15.77 -8.05 -0.99
C PHE A 120 15.52 -8.53 0.45
N TRP A 121 14.42 -9.25 0.68
CA TRP A 121 14.13 -9.84 1.98
C TRP A 121 15.21 -10.85 2.38
N LEU A 122 15.48 -11.85 1.54
CA LEU A 122 16.54 -12.83 1.78
C LEU A 122 17.91 -12.16 1.92
N ALA A 123 18.21 -11.16 1.09
CA ALA A 123 19.44 -10.41 1.19
C ALA A 123 19.57 -9.72 2.56
N GLY A 124 18.53 -9.04 3.04
CA GLY A 124 18.54 -8.45 4.38
C GLY A 124 18.89 -9.53 5.43
N PHE A 125 18.11 -10.60 5.48
CA PHE A 125 18.26 -11.66 6.49
C PHE A 125 19.62 -12.37 6.46
N ILE A 126 20.14 -12.70 5.28
CA ILE A 126 21.36 -13.51 5.12
C ILE A 126 22.60 -12.65 5.13
N SER A 127 22.58 -11.55 4.37
CA SER A 127 23.76 -10.74 4.11
C SER A 127 23.94 -9.57 5.07
N HIS A 128 22.99 -9.42 5.99
CA HIS A 128 23.11 -8.46 7.07
C HIS A 128 23.15 -7.00 6.57
N TYR A 129 22.55 -6.72 5.42
CA TYR A 129 22.45 -5.35 4.92
C TYR A 129 21.28 -4.62 5.59
N ALA A 130 21.58 -3.72 6.54
CA ALA A 130 20.59 -3.07 7.41
C ALA A 130 20.68 -1.52 7.48
N PRO A 131 20.72 -0.78 6.35
CA PRO A 131 20.75 0.69 6.34
C PRO A 131 19.40 1.36 6.68
N LEU A 132 18.38 0.58 7.10
CA LEU A 132 16.99 0.99 7.27
C LEU A 132 16.29 1.33 5.94
N TYR A 133 14.95 1.28 5.95
CA TYR A 133 14.15 1.53 4.74
C TYR A 133 14.34 2.94 4.13
N THR A 134 14.84 3.89 4.93
CA THR A 134 15.08 5.27 4.50
C THR A 134 16.37 5.44 3.72
N LEU A 135 17.30 4.46 3.76
CA LEU A 135 18.54 4.47 2.98
C LEU A 135 19.30 5.81 3.03
N TYR A 136 19.37 6.45 4.21
CA TYR A 136 19.95 7.79 4.31
C TYR A 136 21.46 7.77 4.09
N TRP A 137 21.93 8.62 3.19
CA TRP A 137 23.35 8.82 2.97
C TRP A 137 24.07 9.27 4.26
N PRO A 138 25.26 8.73 4.58
CA PRO A 138 26.08 7.78 3.81
C PRO A 138 25.84 6.29 4.12
N LEU A 139 24.89 5.93 4.99
CA LEU A 139 24.69 4.55 5.47
C LEU A 139 24.64 3.47 4.38
N PRO A 140 23.87 3.59 3.28
CA PRO A 140 23.82 2.54 2.26
C PRO A 140 25.14 2.36 1.49
N ALA A 141 26.07 3.29 1.59
CA ALA A 141 27.40 3.24 0.98
C ALA A 141 28.53 3.06 2.01
N ASP A 142 28.21 2.83 3.29
CA ASP A 142 29.21 2.56 4.31
C ASP A 142 29.60 1.07 4.32
N PHE A 143 30.57 0.74 3.46
CA PHE A 143 31.09 -0.63 3.31
C PHE A 143 32.00 -1.07 4.46
N SER A 144 32.27 -0.20 5.44
CA SER A 144 32.91 -0.63 6.69
C SER A 144 31.94 -1.35 7.63
N GLN A 145 30.65 -1.04 7.52
CA GLN A 145 29.57 -1.65 8.32
C GLN A 145 28.84 -2.74 7.54
N PHE A 146 28.68 -2.57 6.23
CA PHE A 146 27.82 -3.43 5.43
C PHE A 146 28.58 -4.14 4.30
N ASN A 147 28.28 -5.43 4.13
CA ASN A 147 28.85 -6.21 3.04
C ASN A 147 28.32 -5.71 1.67
N PRO A 148 29.20 -5.28 0.75
CA PRO A 148 28.80 -4.72 -0.56
C PRO A 148 28.14 -5.76 -1.48
N VAL A 149 28.48 -7.05 -1.38
CA VAL A 149 27.81 -8.13 -2.12
C VAL A 149 26.38 -8.27 -1.63
N GLY A 150 26.20 -8.29 -0.30
CA GLY A 150 24.90 -8.34 0.34
C GLY A 150 23.99 -7.19 -0.03
N GLY A 151 24.53 -5.97 0.09
CA GLY A 151 23.86 -4.75 -0.35
C GLY A 151 23.50 -4.77 -1.83
N SER A 152 24.37 -5.31 -2.69
CA SER A 152 24.09 -5.39 -4.13
C SER A 152 22.87 -6.28 -4.41
N ILE A 153 22.79 -7.44 -3.77
CA ILE A 153 21.62 -8.35 -3.91
C ILE A 153 20.36 -7.66 -3.38
N PHE A 154 20.46 -6.95 -2.25
CA PHE A 154 19.34 -6.20 -1.68
C PHE A 154 18.81 -5.14 -2.65
N ILE A 155 19.69 -4.31 -3.20
CA ILE A 155 19.29 -3.24 -4.12
C ILE A 155 18.81 -3.79 -5.47
N ILE A 156 19.38 -4.90 -5.97
CA ILE A 156 18.85 -5.60 -7.15
C ILE A 156 17.40 -6.06 -6.90
N GLY A 157 17.10 -6.59 -5.71
CA GLY A 157 15.74 -6.96 -5.33
C GLY A 157 14.77 -5.78 -5.42
N ILE A 158 15.15 -4.61 -4.87
CA ILE A 158 14.36 -3.37 -4.98
C ILE A 158 14.22 -2.94 -6.45
N ALA A 159 15.30 -2.98 -7.23
CA ALA A 159 15.27 -2.59 -8.65
C ALA A 159 14.29 -3.46 -9.46
N LEU A 160 14.26 -4.78 -9.20
CA LEU A 160 13.29 -5.69 -9.84
C LEU A 160 11.85 -5.26 -9.53
N VAL A 161 11.53 -4.93 -8.28
CA VAL A 161 10.21 -4.40 -7.92
C VAL A 161 9.91 -3.11 -8.68
N MET A 162 10.86 -2.17 -8.75
CA MET A 162 10.64 -0.90 -9.45
C MET A 162 10.41 -1.12 -10.95
N VAL A 163 11.12 -2.04 -11.61
CA VAL A 163 10.84 -2.42 -13.00
C VAL A 163 9.44 -3.05 -13.13
N GLY A 164 9.04 -3.92 -12.20
CA GLY A 164 7.68 -4.46 -12.14
C GLY A 164 6.61 -3.36 -11.98
N THR A 165 6.93 -2.32 -11.22
CA THR A 165 6.08 -1.14 -11.02
C THR A 165 5.95 -0.31 -12.29
N VAL A 166 7.04 -0.10 -13.03
CA VAL A 166 7.00 0.54 -14.36
C VAL A 166 6.12 -0.26 -15.32
N PHE A 167 6.21 -1.60 -15.30
CA PHE A 167 5.35 -2.46 -16.11
C PHE A 167 3.87 -2.32 -15.74
N PHE A 168 3.56 -2.21 -14.44
CA PHE A 168 2.21 -1.93 -13.96
C PHE A 168 1.70 -0.58 -14.51
N VAL A 169 2.48 0.48 -14.35
CA VAL A 169 2.16 1.84 -14.82
C VAL A 169 1.85 1.85 -16.32
N ILE A 170 2.73 1.25 -17.13
CA ILE A 170 2.54 1.15 -18.58
C ILE A 170 1.23 0.43 -18.88
N ASN A 171 0.96 -0.69 -18.20
CA ASN A 171 -0.22 -1.50 -18.47
C ASN A 171 -1.51 -0.75 -18.12
N ILE A 172 -1.55 0.00 -17.02
CA ILE A 172 -2.72 0.81 -16.64
C ILE A 172 -2.99 1.90 -17.66
N PHE A 173 -2.01 2.75 -17.99
CA PHE A 173 -2.22 3.85 -18.94
C PHE A 173 -2.49 3.37 -20.36
N LYS A 174 -1.78 2.32 -20.82
CA LYS A 174 -2.08 1.71 -22.12
C LYS A 174 -3.46 1.10 -22.12
N THR A 175 -3.88 0.42 -21.05
CA THR A 175 -5.25 -0.10 -20.93
C THR A 175 -6.26 1.03 -21.03
N ILE A 176 -6.05 2.19 -20.40
CA ILE A 176 -6.97 3.32 -20.54
C ILE A 176 -7.02 3.83 -21.98
N ALA A 177 -5.86 4.04 -22.62
CA ALA A 177 -5.76 4.76 -23.90
C ALA A 177 -6.02 3.90 -25.15
N TYR A 178 -5.69 2.60 -25.10
CA TYR A 178 -5.75 1.76 -26.29
C TYR A 178 -7.19 1.40 -26.68
N THR A 179 -7.36 1.17 -27.99
CA THR A 179 -8.57 0.61 -28.56
C THR A 179 -8.38 -0.90 -28.76
N PRO A 180 -9.23 -1.76 -28.20
CA PRO A 180 -9.19 -3.19 -28.48
C PRO A 180 -9.37 -3.48 -29.97
N GLU A 181 -8.76 -4.58 -30.43
CA GLU A 181 -8.91 -5.05 -31.79
C GLU A 181 -10.40 -5.31 -32.13
N GLY A 182 -10.84 -4.84 -33.30
CA GLY A 182 -12.24 -4.93 -33.74
C GLY A 182 -13.18 -3.87 -33.16
N TRP A 183 -12.70 -2.97 -32.31
CA TRP A 183 -13.50 -1.84 -31.80
C TRP A 183 -13.29 -0.58 -32.64
N GLU A 184 -14.28 0.31 -32.64
CA GLU A 184 -14.12 1.66 -33.19
C GLU A 184 -13.03 2.43 -32.44
N LYS A 185 -12.25 3.22 -33.18
CA LYS A 185 -11.11 3.99 -32.65
C LYS A 185 -11.56 4.90 -31.50
N GLN A 186 -11.08 4.61 -30.30
CA GLN A 186 -11.37 5.41 -29.12
C GLN A 186 -10.42 6.62 -29.04
N PRO A 187 -10.88 7.77 -28.50
CA PRO A 187 -10.06 8.96 -28.35
C PRO A 187 -9.10 8.81 -27.15
N GLY A 188 -8.01 8.06 -27.33
CA GLY A 188 -7.07 7.70 -26.25
C GLY A 188 -6.53 8.90 -25.46
N GLY A 189 -6.16 10.00 -26.14
CA GLY A 189 -5.71 11.23 -25.48
C GLY A 189 -6.79 11.88 -24.60
N ALA A 190 -8.05 11.89 -25.05
CA ALA A 190 -9.15 12.44 -24.27
C ALA A 190 -9.52 11.53 -23.09
N LEU A 191 -9.40 10.21 -23.25
CA LEU A 191 -9.57 9.24 -22.16
C LEU A 191 -8.52 9.46 -21.07
N LEU A 192 -7.25 9.63 -21.45
CA LEU A 192 -6.15 9.94 -20.52
C LEU A 192 -6.38 11.29 -19.81
N ALA A 193 -6.70 12.35 -20.56
CA ALA A 193 -7.02 13.65 -19.98
C ALA A 193 -8.20 13.58 -19.00
N SER A 194 -9.24 12.81 -19.33
CA SER A 194 -10.35 12.58 -18.41
C SER A 194 -9.94 11.78 -17.17
N ALA A 195 -8.98 10.86 -17.30
CA ALA A 195 -8.53 9.99 -16.22
C ALA A 195 -7.63 10.73 -15.22
N ILE A 196 -6.77 11.64 -15.66
CA ILE A 196 -5.94 12.46 -14.76
C ILE A 196 -6.71 13.63 -14.11
N GLY A 197 -8.02 13.75 -14.34
CA GLY A 197 -8.87 14.76 -13.68
C GLY A 197 -9.03 16.09 -14.41
N TYR A 198 -8.42 16.29 -15.60
CA TYR A 198 -8.53 17.54 -16.37
C TYR A 198 -9.98 17.95 -16.67
N SER A 199 -10.82 16.98 -17.02
CA SER A 199 -12.26 17.22 -17.24
C SER A 199 -12.99 17.71 -15.98
N GLY A 200 -12.56 17.28 -14.79
CA GLY A 200 -13.11 17.71 -13.51
C GLY A 200 -12.77 19.17 -13.22
N LEU A 201 -11.49 19.52 -13.34
CA LEU A 201 -11.01 20.89 -13.13
C LEU A 201 -11.69 21.88 -14.10
N ARG A 202 -11.79 21.53 -15.38
CA ARG A 202 -12.44 22.39 -16.38
C ARG A 202 -13.93 22.61 -16.08
N ASN A 203 -14.58 21.64 -15.46
CA ASN A 203 -16.00 21.71 -15.12
C ASN A 203 -16.30 22.55 -13.86
N LEU A 204 -15.32 22.79 -12.99
CA LEU A 204 -15.49 23.67 -11.82
C LEU A 204 -15.80 25.11 -12.23
N PHE A 205 -15.17 25.58 -13.32
CA PHE A 205 -15.31 26.95 -13.82
C PHE A 205 -16.42 27.11 -14.87
N ARG A 206 -17.24 26.08 -15.07
CA ARG A 206 -18.30 26.05 -16.11
C ARG A 206 -19.68 25.95 -15.51
N LYS A 207 -20.65 26.62 -16.14
CA LYS A 207 -22.06 26.43 -15.82
C LYS A 207 -22.46 24.96 -16.06
N LYS A 208 -23.41 24.45 -15.27
CA LYS A 208 -23.86 23.04 -15.34
C LYS A 208 -24.24 22.57 -16.76
N LYS A 209 -24.80 23.47 -17.58
CA LYS A 209 -25.20 23.21 -18.98
C LYS A 209 -24.01 23.07 -19.95
N GLU A 210 -22.82 23.55 -19.58
CA GLU A 210 -21.61 23.61 -20.41
C GLU A 210 -20.51 22.63 -19.93
N GLN A 211 -20.83 21.82 -18.91
CA GLN A 211 -19.92 20.85 -18.34
C GLN A 211 -19.61 19.74 -19.35
N VAL A 212 -18.32 19.44 -19.49
CA VAL A 212 -17.81 18.39 -20.38
C VAL A 212 -18.14 17.03 -19.76
N LYS A 213 -18.57 16.08 -20.58
CA LYS A 213 -18.81 14.70 -20.15
C LYS A 213 -17.50 14.05 -19.71
N HIS A 214 -17.52 13.39 -18.56
CA HIS A 214 -16.41 12.55 -18.12
C HIS A 214 -16.38 11.25 -18.95
N LEU A 215 -15.22 10.92 -19.52
CA LEU A 215 -15.06 9.75 -20.40
C LEU A 215 -14.69 8.48 -19.63
N VAL A 216 -14.13 8.61 -18.42
CA VAL A 216 -13.84 7.49 -17.52
C VAL A 216 -14.60 7.64 -16.20
N SER A 217 -14.85 6.53 -15.52
CA SER A 217 -15.45 6.55 -14.17
C SER A 217 -14.51 7.25 -13.16
N LEU A 218 -15.05 7.71 -12.03
CA LEU A 218 -14.23 8.35 -11.00
C LEU A 218 -13.22 7.37 -10.36
N PRO A 219 -13.56 6.09 -10.08
CA PRO A 219 -12.57 5.12 -9.65
C PRO A 219 -11.42 4.93 -10.66
N VAL A 220 -11.71 4.85 -11.96
CA VAL A 220 -10.65 4.76 -12.99
C VAL A 220 -9.80 6.04 -13.00
N ALA A 221 -10.40 7.21 -12.79
CA ALA A 221 -9.65 8.45 -12.67
C ALA A 221 -8.74 8.48 -11.44
N ALA A 222 -9.22 8.03 -10.28
CA ALA A 222 -8.41 7.95 -9.06
C ALA A 222 -7.25 6.95 -9.21
N ILE A 223 -7.50 5.78 -9.80
CA ILE A 223 -6.44 4.80 -10.11
C ILE A 223 -5.42 5.40 -11.07
N ALA A 224 -5.86 6.03 -12.16
CA ALA A 224 -4.97 6.65 -13.12
C ALA A 224 -4.11 7.75 -12.47
N ARG A 225 -4.71 8.54 -11.59
CA ARG A 225 -4.02 9.59 -10.83
C ARG A 225 -2.92 8.99 -9.96
N GLY A 226 -3.23 8.11 -9.00
CA GLY A 226 -2.17 7.56 -8.15
C GLY A 226 -1.14 6.74 -8.92
N THR A 227 -1.48 6.26 -10.13
CA THR A 227 -0.51 5.63 -11.04
C THR A 227 0.51 6.63 -11.59
N VAL A 228 0.18 7.93 -11.69
CA VAL A 228 1.16 8.99 -12.03
C VAL A 228 2.22 9.09 -10.93
N ASP A 229 1.79 9.16 -9.67
CA ASP A 229 2.72 9.27 -8.52
C ASP A 229 3.54 7.99 -8.35
N THR A 230 2.91 6.84 -8.58
CA THR A 230 3.60 5.53 -8.64
C THR A 230 4.69 5.51 -9.71
N ALA A 231 4.47 6.18 -10.86
CA ALA A 231 5.47 6.26 -11.92
C ALA A 231 6.67 7.13 -11.51
N LEU A 232 6.41 8.30 -10.90
CA LEU A 232 7.46 9.18 -10.39
C LEU A 232 8.25 8.50 -9.27
N ASN A 233 7.56 7.86 -8.32
CA ASN A 233 8.16 7.03 -7.28
C ASN A 233 9.10 5.97 -7.87
N ALA A 234 8.62 5.18 -8.83
CA ALA A 234 9.43 4.13 -9.45
C ALA A 234 10.69 4.70 -10.13
N GLY A 235 10.59 5.86 -10.79
CA GLY A 235 11.72 6.55 -11.40
C GLY A 235 12.76 6.99 -10.38
N VAL A 236 12.32 7.69 -9.32
CA VAL A 236 13.21 8.22 -8.27
C VAL A 236 13.88 7.09 -7.48
N LEU A 237 13.13 6.07 -7.07
CA LEU A 237 13.68 4.96 -6.28
C LEU A 237 14.58 4.05 -7.12
N LEU A 238 14.26 3.82 -8.39
CA LEU A 238 15.14 3.08 -9.29
C LEU A 238 16.45 3.83 -9.50
N PHE A 239 16.40 5.16 -9.70
CA PHE A 239 17.60 5.99 -9.79
C PHE A 239 18.46 5.87 -8.52
N THR A 240 17.85 6.02 -7.34
CA THR A 240 18.55 5.91 -6.05
C THR A 240 19.18 4.51 -5.88
N GLY A 241 18.47 3.46 -6.27
CA GLY A 241 19.01 2.10 -6.26
C GLY A 241 20.21 1.95 -7.19
N VAL A 242 20.12 2.44 -8.42
CA VAL A 242 21.25 2.42 -9.37
C VAL A 242 22.45 3.20 -8.83
N LEU A 243 22.22 4.36 -8.22
CA LEU A 243 23.27 5.14 -7.57
C LEU A 243 23.98 4.31 -6.49
N ILE A 244 23.25 3.69 -5.57
CA ILE A 244 23.84 2.85 -4.52
C ILE A 244 24.62 1.67 -5.13
N LEU A 245 24.09 1.03 -6.18
CA LEU A 245 24.78 -0.07 -6.88
C LEU A 245 26.10 0.38 -7.51
N VAL A 246 26.18 1.60 -8.06
CA VAL A 246 27.44 2.12 -8.61
C VAL A 246 28.52 2.18 -7.53
N TYR A 247 28.18 2.62 -6.31
CA TYR A 247 29.13 2.66 -5.20
C TYR A 247 29.56 1.25 -4.78
N MET A 248 28.61 0.33 -4.69
CA MET A 248 28.92 -1.07 -4.34
C MET A 248 29.80 -1.74 -5.38
N ILE A 249 29.50 -1.57 -6.67
CA ILE A 249 30.29 -2.15 -7.77
C ILE A 249 31.69 -1.55 -7.81
N ALA A 250 31.82 -0.22 -7.65
CA ALA A 250 33.13 0.42 -7.59
C ALA A 250 33.99 -0.17 -6.46
N HIS A 251 33.40 -0.33 -5.27
CA HIS A 251 34.06 -0.96 -4.12
C HIS A 251 34.47 -2.41 -4.39
N LEU A 252 33.59 -3.21 -4.99
CA LEU A 252 33.89 -4.60 -5.37
C LEU A 252 34.99 -4.71 -6.43
N LEU A 253 35.17 -3.69 -7.27
CA LEU A 253 36.24 -3.61 -8.28
C LEU A 253 37.54 -3.00 -7.72
N GLY A 254 37.61 -2.69 -6.42
CA GLY A 254 38.79 -2.16 -5.75
C GLY A 254 38.95 -0.64 -5.81
N GLY A 255 37.95 0.10 -6.31
CA GLY A 255 37.89 1.57 -6.19
C GLY A 255 37.11 1.99 -4.95
N ASP A 256 37.31 3.21 -4.45
CA ASP A 256 36.48 3.76 -3.37
C ASP A 256 35.85 5.09 -3.81
N LEU A 257 34.53 5.15 -3.78
CA LEU A 257 33.75 6.35 -4.08
C LEU A 257 33.30 7.08 -2.81
N LYS A 258 33.73 6.64 -1.61
CA LYS A 258 33.30 7.24 -0.34
C LYS A 258 33.54 8.75 -0.26
N ASP A 259 34.63 9.24 -0.86
CA ASP A 259 35.00 10.66 -0.89
C ASP A 259 34.40 11.45 -2.06
N THR A 260 33.45 10.86 -2.80
CA THR A 260 32.76 11.55 -3.90
C THR A 260 31.65 12.50 -3.42
N ALA A 261 31.19 13.35 -4.35
CA ALA A 261 30.41 14.56 -4.11
C ALA A 261 28.89 14.38 -3.85
N ILE A 262 28.43 13.31 -3.19
CA ILE A 262 27.00 13.22 -2.85
C ILE A 262 26.71 14.05 -1.62
N ASP A 263 26.05 15.19 -1.86
CA ASP A 263 25.47 15.99 -0.78
C ASP A 263 24.33 15.20 -0.10
N ALA A 264 24.49 14.93 1.19
CA ALA A 264 23.55 14.11 1.94
C ALA A 264 22.16 14.75 2.07
N LEU A 265 22.07 16.08 2.11
CA LEU A 265 20.79 16.78 2.20
C LEU A 265 20.06 16.75 0.86
N LEU A 266 20.78 16.93 -0.25
CA LEU A 266 20.25 16.80 -1.60
C LEU A 266 19.73 15.37 -1.84
N TYR A 267 20.51 14.36 -1.44
CA TYR A 267 20.08 12.96 -1.51
C TYR A 267 18.80 12.74 -0.71
N LYS A 268 18.71 13.22 0.54
CA LYS A 268 17.49 13.08 1.36
C LYS A 268 16.29 13.73 0.69
N ASN A 269 16.44 14.95 0.13
CA ASN A 269 15.35 15.62 -0.58
C ASN A 269 14.91 14.83 -1.81
N TRP A 270 15.86 14.36 -2.64
CA TRP A 270 15.56 13.51 -3.79
C TRP A 270 14.83 12.22 -3.38
N PHE A 271 15.34 11.56 -2.35
CA PHE A 271 14.79 10.30 -1.87
C PHE A 271 13.38 10.46 -1.32
N TRP A 272 13.13 11.49 -0.49
CA TRP A 272 11.78 11.77 0.02
C TRP A 272 10.82 12.25 -1.06
N TRP A 273 11.28 13.03 -2.04
CA TRP A 273 10.45 13.42 -3.16
C TRP A 273 9.89 12.21 -3.92
N GLY A 274 10.63 11.09 -3.97
CA GLY A 274 10.12 9.82 -4.49
C GLY A 274 9.34 9.01 -3.47
N LEU A 275 9.89 8.80 -2.28
CA LEU A 275 9.33 7.87 -1.28
C LEU A 275 8.00 8.36 -0.71
N ASP A 276 7.83 9.67 -0.54
CA ASP A 276 6.59 10.27 -0.04
C ASP A 276 5.40 10.00 -0.95
N LEU A 277 5.64 9.89 -2.26
CA LEU A 277 4.63 9.53 -3.25
C LEU A 277 4.09 8.09 -3.09
N ILE A 278 4.74 7.24 -2.30
CA ILE A 278 4.14 5.96 -1.88
C ILE A 278 3.01 6.24 -0.88
N ALA A 279 3.21 7.17 0.05
CA ALA A 279 2.13 7.60 0.94
C ALA A 279 1.03 8.30 0.12
N ASP A 280 1.37 9.29 -0.71
CA ASP A 280 0.34 10.10 -1.38
C ASP A 280 -0.38 9.36 -2.51
N GLY A 281 0.40 8.78 -3.42
CA GLY A 281 -0.15 8.06 -4.57
C GLY A 281 -0.79 6.74 -4.15
N LEU A 282 -0.01 5.91 -3.44
CA LEU A 282 -0.38 4.51 -3.20
C LEU A 282 -1.22 4.31 -1.94
N VAL A 283 -1.00 5.09 -0.89
CA VAL A 283 -1.84 5.02 0.31
C VAL A 283 -3.04 5.96 0.15
N LEU A 284 -2.84 7.27 0.02
CA LEU A 284 -3.93 8.23 0.10
C LEU A 284 -4.88 8.18 -1.11
N ILE A 285 -4.36 8.29 -2.33
CA ILE A 285 -5.24 8.43 -3.52
C ILE A 285 -5.85 7.14 -3.97
N PHE A 286 -5.10 6.06 -3.91
CA PHE A 286 -5.67 4.74 -4.13
C PHE A 286 -6.71 4.37 -3.07
N VAL A 287 -6.51 4.74 -1.80
CA VAL A 287 -7.55 4.57 -0.77
C VAL A 287 -8.77 5.45 -1.08
N ALA A 288 -8.60 6.73 -1.40
CA ALA A 288 -9.73 7.61 -1.73
C ALA A 288 -10.53 7.07 -2.93
N GLY A 289 -9.83 6.65 -4.00
CA GLY A 289 -10.44 6.01 -5.17
C GLY A 289 -11.17 4.71 -4.82
N THR A 290 -10.57 3.91 -3.93
CA THR A 290 -11.15 2.67 -3.42
C THR A 290 -12.39 2.96 -2.57
N TRP A 291 -12.37 3.94 -1.67
CA TRP A 291 -13.55 4.36 -0.90
C TRP A 291 -14.70 4.78 -1.78
N TYR A 292 -14.43 5.57 -2.82
CA TYR A 292 -15.45 5.97 -3.78
C TYR A 292 -16.05 4.74 -4.47
N LEU A 293 -15.22 3.79 -4.91
CA LEU A 293 -15.67 2.54 -5.53
C LEU A 293 -16.51 1.71 -4.55
N LEU A 294 -15.97 1.40 -3.37
CA LEU A 294 -16.61 0.59 -2.35
C LEU A 294 -17.96 1.21 -1.93
N ALA A 295 -18.01 2.53 -1.69
CA ALA A 295 -19.25 3.21 -1.36
C ALA A 295 -20.30 3.07 -2.47
N THR A 296 -19.91 3.23 -3.74
CA THR A 296 -20.85 3.05 -4.87
C THR A 296 -21.31 1.60 -5.01
N MET A 297 -20.43 0.61 -4.81
CA MET A 297 -20.76 -0.81 -4.90
C MET A 297 -21.66 -1.28 -3.74
N ILE A 298 -21.38 -0.83 -2.52
CA ILE A 298 -22.18 -1.17 -1.32
C ILE A 298 -23.58 -0.55 -1.40
N THR A 299 -23.68 0.68 -1.89
CA THR A 299 -24.95 1.43 -1.85
C THR A 299 -25.77 1.35 -3.13
N GLY A 300 -25.15 1.01 -4.27
CA GLY A 300 -25.74 1.16 -5.60
C GLY A 300 -25.99 2.62 -6.03
N LYS A 301 -25.59 3.61 -5.22
CA LYS A 301 -25.83 5.04 -5.49
C LYS A 301 -24.67 5.67 -6.26
N LYS A 302 -24.97 6.79 -6.93
CA LYS A 302 -23.95 7.69 -7.45
C LYS A 302 -23.23 8.38 -6.29
N LEU A 303 -21.93 8.61 -6.47
CA LEU A 303 -21.11 9.27 -5.45
C LEU A 303 -21.56 10.72 -5.24
N PHE A 304 -21.65 11.13 -3.97
CA PHE A 304 -21.87 12.51 -3.59
C PHE A 304 -20.74 13.42 -4.11
N MET A 305 -21.04 14.66 -4.53
CA MET A 305 -20.06 15.65 -5.02
C MET A 305 -19.02 15.12 -6.05
N GLN A 306 -19.42 14.19 -6.94
CA GLN A 306 -18.51 13.53 -7.88
C GLN A 306 -17.64 14.49 -8.71
N ASN A 307 -18.16 15.63 -9.14
CA ASN A 307 -17.40 16.61 -9.93
C ASN A 307 -16.28 17.29 -9.12
N ILE A 308 -16.52 17.53 -7.83
CA ILE A 308 -15.54 18.14 -6.92
C ILE A 308 -14.46 17.11 -6.60
N ALA A 309 -14.84 15.86 -6.31
CA ALA A 309 -13.87 14.76 -6.15
C ALA A 309 -12.93 14.63 -7.37
N ARG A 310 -13.47 14.73 -8.59
CA ARG A 310 -12.65 14.69 -9.81
C ARG A 310 -11.68 15.85 -9.94
N ALA A 311 -12.09 17.06 -9.56
CA ALA A 311 -11.22 18.21 -9.62
C ALA A 311 -10.12 18.13 -8.55
N ALA A 312 -10.47 17.66 -7.34
CA ALA A 312 -9.52 17.44 -6.25
C ALA A 312 -8.39 16.48 -6.64
N LEU A 313 -8.66 15.45 -7.46
CA LEU A 313 -7.62 14.52 -7.95
C LEU A 313 -6.47 15.23 -8.68
N LEU A 314 -6.80 16.21 -9.54
CA LEU A 314 -5.79 16.95 -10.31
C LEU A 314 -5.10 18.01 -9.46
N VAL A 315 -5.83 18.68 -8.55
CA VAL A 315 -5.21 19.62 -7.60
C VAL A 315 -4.21 18.90 -6.72
N GLU A 316 -4.57 17.71 -6.21
CA GLU A 316 -3.68 17.01 -5.30
C GLU A 316 -2.43 16.45 -6.00
N LEU A 317 -2.44 16.25 -7.33
CA LEU A 317 -1.20 15.95 -8.07
C LEU A 317 -0.10 17.02 -7.84
N VAL A 318 -0.48 18.29 -7.74
CA VAL A 318 0.47 19.37 -7.47
C VAL A 318 0.91 19.35 -6.00
N VAL A 319 -0.02 19.02 -5.11
CA VAL A 319 0.20 19.01 -3.65
C VAL A 319 1.18 17.89 -3.29
N SER A 320 0.92 16.64 -3.70
CA SER A 320 1.82 15.50 -3.42
C SER A 320 3.24 15.70 -3.95
N TRP A 321 3.38 16.36 -5.10
CA TRP A 321 4.71 16.62 -5.66
C TRP A 321 5.47 17.72 -4.94
N THR A 322 4.82 18.46 -4.05
CA THR A 322 5.37 19.63 -3.34
C THR A 322 5.37 19.48 -1.82
N VAL A 323 5.09 18.29 -1.28
CA VAL A 323 4.87 18.09 0.16
C VAL A 323 6.01 17.36 0.90
N TRP A 324 6.90 16.68 0.17
CA TRP A 324 7.95 15.79 0.69
C TRP A 324 8.82 16.35 1.82
N SER A 325 9.00 17.67 1.88
CA SER A 325 9.90 18.28 2.87
C SER A 325 9.38 18.19 4.29
N HIS A 326 8.12 17.77 4.52
CA HIS A 326 7.60 17.49 5.85
C HIS A 326 8.37 16.35 6.56
N HIS A 327 9.05 15.48 5.82
CA HIS A 327 9.93 14.45 6.38
C HIS A 327 11.26 15.01 6.90
N LEU A 328 11.58 16.26 6.56
CA LEU A 328 12.87 16.93 6.78
C LEU A 328 12.76 18.18 7.66
N LEU A 329 11.63 18.40 8.34
CA LEU A 329 11.40 19.57 9.20
C LEU A 329 12.44 19.71 10.32
N SER A 330 12.82 18.59 10.92
CA SER A 330 13.85 18.52 11.97
C SER A 330 15.29 18.56 11.45
N ASP A 331 15.52 18.44 10.13
CA ASP A 331 16.86 18.51 9.56
C ASP A 331 17.34 19.97 9.55
N GLN A 332 18.34 20.31 10.36
CA GLN A 332 18.76 21.71 10.55
C GLN A 332 19.29 22.36 9.27
N ALA A 333 19.89 21.57 8.37
CA ALA A 333 20.44 22.07 7.11
C ALA A 333 19.35 22.37 6.06
N GLN A 334 18.13 21.86 6.24
CA GLN A 334 17.03 22.06 5.29
C GLN A 334 16.63 23.54 5.22
N PRO A 335 16.52 24.15 4.02
CA PRO A 335 16.12 25.54 3.84
C PRO A 335 14.80 25.87 4.54
N GLY A 336 14.76 26.99 5.27
CA GLY A 336 13.59 27.41 6.05
C GLY A 336 12.32 27.57 5.21
N PHE A 337 12.43 28.06 3.97
CA PHE A 337 11.30 28.16 3.06
C PHE A 337 10.68 26.80 2.73
N LEU A 338 11.50 25.75 2.54
CA LEU A 338 10.98 24.40 2.29
C LEU A 338 10.24 23.88 3.51
N LYS A 339 10.81 24.08 4.72
CA LYS A 339 10.15 23.66 5.97
C LYS A 339 8.76 24.27 6.13
N ILE A 340 8.63 25.58 5.88
CA ILE A 340 7.38 26.31 6.09
C ILE A 340 6.40 26.03 4.95
N ILE A 341 6.80 26.26 3.70
CA ILE A 341 5.86 26.21 2.57
C ILE A 341 5.54 24.77 2.20
N SER A 342 6.56 23.99 1.85
CA SER A 342 6.37 22.60 1.41
C SER A 342 6.02 21.70 2.61
N GLY A 343 6.72 21.86 3.73
CA GLY A 343 6.62 20.91 4.84
C GLY A 343 5.44 21.14 5.79
N GLU A 344 5.00 22.38 6.00
CA GLU A 344 3.87 22.67 6.89
C GLU A 344 2.62 23.08 6.10
N MET A 345 2.72 24.12 5.25
CA MET A 345 1.56 24.70 4.56
C MET A 345 0.96 23.76 3.51
N VAL A 346 1.77 23.14 2.65
CA VAL A 346 1.28 22.20 1.63
C VAL A 346 0.73 20.94 2.30
N THR A 347 1.36 20.43 3.37
CA THR A 347 0.83 19.28 4.14
C THR A 347 -0.51 19.60 4.78
N ALA A 348 -0.71 20.82 5.28
CA ALA A 348 -2.02 21.25 5.77
C ALA A 348 -3.10 21.25 4.67
N PHE A 349 -2.73 21.44 3.40
CA PHE A 349 -3.67 21.35 2.29
C PHE A 349 -4.13 19.90 2.02
N GLU A 350 -3.30 18.90 2.32
CA GLU A 350 -3.68 17.48 2.21
C GLU A 350 -4.83 17.10 3.14
N LEU A 351 -4.94 17.78 4.29
CA LEU A 351 -6.09 17.63 5.18
C LEU A 351 -7.41 17.95 4.46
N ILE A 352 -7.40 18.96 3.60
CA ILE A 352 -8.59 19.39 2.87
C ILE A 352 -8.98 18.33 1.82
N THR A 353 -8.01 17.83 1.06
CA THR A 353 -8.25 16.85 -0.02
C THR A 353 -8.67 15.50 0.55
N GLN A 354 -8.01 15.02 1.60
CA GLN A 354 -8.38 13.79 2.31
C GLN A 354 -9.71 13.94 3.05
N GLY A 355 -9.93 15.05 3.76
CA GLY A 355 -11.16 15.35 4.47
C GLY A 355 -12.36 15.39 3.52
N LEU A 356 -12.18 15.93 2.31
CA LEU A 356 -13.18 15.88 1.26
C LEU A 356 -13.48 14.44 0.83
N ALA A 357 -12.46 13.61 0.60
CA ALA A 357 -12.67 12.20 0.22
C ALA A 357 -13.41 11.41 1.29
N PHE A 358 -13.05 11.62 2.55
CA PHE A 358 -13.70 11.06 3.72
C PHE A 358 -15.18 11.48 3.78
N TYR A 359 -15.45 12.80 3.70
CA TYR A 359 -16.80 13.34 3.75
C TYR A 359 -17.67 12.84 2.60
N ILE A 360 -17.17 12.85 1.37
CA ILE A 360 -17.88 12.37 0.18
C ILE A 360 -18.29 10.90 0.35
N THR A 361 -17.38 10.08 0.87
CA THR A 361 -17.63 8.65 1.12
C THR A 361 -18.72 8.47 2.16
N LEU A 362 -18.60 9.13 3.32
CA LEU A 362 -19.59 9.05 4.39
C LEU A 362 -20.96 9.60 3.97
N ALA A 363 -21.01 10.74 3.28
CA ALA A 363 -22.25 11.33 2.79
C ALA A 363 -22.95 10.38 1.79
N THR A 364 -22.18 9.71 0.94
CA THR A 364 -22.71 8.70 0.01
C THR A 364 -23.34 7.53 0.77
N LEU A 365 -22.62 6.96 1.76
CA LEU A 365 -23.14 5.88 2.62
C LEU A 365 -24.39 6.32 3.41
N TRP A 366 -24.36 7.51 4.00
CA TRP A 366 -25.45 8.09 4.78
C TRP A 366 -26.73 8.25 3.96
N SER A 367 -26.59 8.68 2.70
CA SER A 367 -27.72 8.86 1.79
C SER A 367 -28.44 7.55 1.47
N ALA A 368 -27.78 6.40 1.61
CA ALA A 368 -28.29 5.08 1.25
C ALA A 368 -28.88 4.30 2.43
N ARG A 369 -29.03 4.93 3.60
CA ARG A 369 -29.57 4.26 4.79
C ARG A 369 -31.06 3.86 4.62
N PRO A 370 -31.49 2.77 5.27
CA PRO A 370 -30.70 1.89 6.14
C PRO A 370 -29.75 0.97 5.37
N LEU A 371 -28.53 0.79 5.88
CA LEU A 371 -27.53 -0.13 5.31
C LEU A 371 -27.37 -1.35 6.21
N LYS A 372 -27.29 -2.54 5.62
CA LYS A 372 -26.94 -3.76 6.34
C LYS A 372 -25.47 -3.72 6.74
N MET A 373 -25.18 -4.01 8.00
CA MET A 373 -23.81 -4.05 8.53
C MET A 373 -23.07 -5.32 8.10
N SER A 374 -22.80 -5.42 6.80
CA SER A 374 -22.04 -6.52 6.18
C SER A 374 -20.53 -6.37 6.41
N ASN A 375 -19.73 -7.38 6.09
CA ASN A 375 -18.27 -7.33 6.32
C ASN A 375 -17.64 -6.20 5.50
N GLU A 376 -18.09 -6.05 4.26
CA GLU A 376 -17.70 -4.98 3.33
C GLU A 376 -17.86 -3.60 3.99
N LEU A 377 -19.05 -3.33 4.55
CA LEU A 377 -19.33 -2.06 5.20
C LEU A 377 -18.57 -1.90 6.52
N LYS A 378 -18.50 -2.93 7.37
CA LYS A 378 -17.77 -2.89 8.65
C LYS A 378 -16.31 -2.49 8.43
N PHE A 379 -15.63 -3.20 7.53
CA PHE A 379 -14.21 -2.96 7.26
C PHE A 379 -13.97 -1.61 6.56
N LEU A 380 -14.89 -1.14 5.70
CA LEU A 380 -14.81 0.22 5.13
C LEU A 380 -14.92 1.29 6.22
N LEU A 381 -15.86 1.15 7.15
CA LEU A 381 -16.01 2.07 8.28
C LEU A 381 -14.80 2.01 9.23
N GLY A 382 -14.22 0.82 9.42
CA GLY A 382 -12.96 0.67 10.15
C GLY A 382 -11.80 1.42 9.47
N GLY A 383 -11.67 1.30 8.15
CA GLY A 383 -10.68 2.05 7.38
C GLY A 383 -10.87 3.56 7.47
N LEU A 384 -12.10 4.04 7.34
CA LEU A 384 -12.44 5.45 7.54
C LEU A 384 -12.04 5.90 8.96
N LEU A 385 -12.38 5.13 10.00
CA LEU A 385 -11.99 5.44 11.38
C LEU A 385 -10.47 5.50 11.56
N GLY A 386 -9.73 4.56 10.96
CA GLY A 386 -8.26 4.56 11.02
C GLY A 386 -7.64 5.86 10.50
N PHE A 387 -8.07 6.32 9.32
CA PHE A 387 -7.61 7.61 8.80
C PHE A 387 -8.13 8.80 9.64
N ALA A 388 -9.35 8.74 10.16
CA ALA A 388 -9.86 9.78 11.06
C ALA A 388 -9.03 9.95 12.34
N LEU A 389 -8.35 8.88 12.79
CA LEU A 389 -7.43 8.91 13.93
C LEU A 389 -6.00 9.30 13.53
N ALA A 390 -5.50 8.77 12.41
CA ALA A 390 -4.10 8.94 12.00
C ALA A 390 -3.80 10.31 11.38
N VAL A 391 -4.79 10.94 10.73
CA VAL A 391 -4.63 12.24 10.08
C VAL A 391 -4.36 13.36 11.10
N PRO A 392 -5.13 13.52 12.20
CA PRO A 392 -4.78 14.47 13.25
C PRO A 392 -3.36 14.28 13.79
N ALA A 393 -2.92 13.04 14.02
CA ALA A 393 -1.55 12.75 14.46
C ALA A 393 -0.49 13.18 13.42
N GLY A 394 -0.82 13.04 12.12
CA GLY A 394 -0.01 13.51 10.99
C GLY A 394 0.10 15.03 10.90
N ILE A 395 -1.01 15.75 11.12
CA ILE A 395 -0.99 17.22 11.14
C ILE A 395 -0.21 17.75 12.34
N MET A 396 -0.33 17.11 13.51
CA MET A 396 0.46 17.49 14.69
C MET A 396 1.97 17.35 14.45
N GLN A 397 2.43 16.32 13.75
CA GLN A 397 3.86 16.19 13.43
C GLN A 397 4.31 17.05 12.24
N ALA A 398 3.39 17.56 11.42
CA ALA A 398 3.70 18.48 10.31
C ALA A 398 3.90 19.93 10.78
N ASP A 399 3.38 20.27 11.97
CA ASP A 399 3.70 21.53 12.65
C ASP A 399 5.20 21.56 13.01
N ILE A 400 5.91 22.61 12.58
CA ILE A 400 7.37 22.72 12.79
C ILE A 400 7.74 22.70 14.29
N GLY A 401 6.90 23.28 15.16
CA GLY A 401 7.15 23.34 16.59
C GLY A 401 7.05 21.96 17.24
N LEU A 402 5.93 21.28 17.02
CA LEU A 402 5.69 19.93 17.52
C LEU A 402 6.60 18.89 16.88
N ASN A 403 6.97 19.06 15.59
CA ASN A 403 7.91 18.16 14.91
C ASN A 403 9.23 18.06 15.68
N ARG A 404 9.74 19.15 16.27
CA ARG A 404 10.99 19.11 17.06
C ARG A 404 10.94 18.17 18.26
N ILE A 405 9.74 17.89 18.78
CA ILE A 405 9.52 17.03 19.94
C ILE A 405 9.15 15.62 19.49
N LEU A 406 8.33 15.51 18.43
CA LEU A 406 7.75 14.25 17.99
C LEU A 406 8.64 13.50 16.98
N HIS A 407 9.54 14.20 16.26
CA HIS A 407 10.33 13.60 15.21
C HIS A 407 11.24 12.49 15.75
N ASN A 408 11.28 11.38 15.01
CA ASN A 408 12.00 10.17 15.40
C ASN A 408 11.59 9.53 16.74
N THR A 409 10.45 9.90 17.34
CA THR A 409 9.89 9.14 18.47
C THR A 409 8.93 8.05 17.99
N GLN A 410 8.44 7.24 18.94
CA GLN A 410 7.36 6.28 18.66
C GLN A 410 6.05 6.94 18.20
N TRP A 411 5.88 8.27 18.35
CA TRP A 411 4.73 9.00 17.83
C TRP A 411 4.59 8.88 16.30
N ILE A 412 5.72 9.06 15.59
CA ILE A 412 5.71 9.03 14.12
C ILE A 412 5.22 7.66 13.64
N ILE A 413 5.75 6.60 14.24
CA ILE A 413 5.51 5.25 13.75
C ILE A 413 4.22 4.65 14.32
N GLY A 414 3.82 4.96 15.56
CA GLY A 414 2.63 4.40 16.21
C GLY A 414 1.32 5.06 15.75
N PRO A 415 0.90 6.18 16.37
CA PRO A 415 -0.37 6.86 16.08
C PRO A 415 -0.53 7.34 14.64
N HIS A 416 0.56 7.74 13.99
CA HIS A 416 0.48 8.24 12.63
C HIS A 416 0.61 7.11 11.61
N VAL A 417 1.82 6.56 11.42
CA VAL A 417 2.07 5.60 10.31
C VAL A 417 1.32 4.27 10.50
N HIS A 418 1.45 3.59 11.65
CA HIS A 418 0.82 2.28 11.84
C HIS A 418 -0.70 2.35 11.92
N VAL A 419 -1.29 3.38 12.53
CA VAL A 419 -2.77 3.51 12.52
C VAL A 419 -3.26 3.81 11.10
N ALA A 420 -2.56 4.67 10.33
CA ALA A 420 -2.91 4.92 8.93
C ALA A 420 -2.81 3.64 8.08
N ILE A 421 -1.74 2.86 8.23
CA ILE A 421 -1.52 1.66 7.42
C ILE A 421 -2.38 0.49 7.90
N LEU A 422 -2.31 0.13 9.19
CA LEU A 422 -2.98 -1.07 9.69
C LEU A 422 -4.48 -0.90 9.81
N ILE A 423 -4.96 0.26 10.26
CA ILE A 423 -6.40 0.48 10.39
C ILE A 423 -6.91 1.14 9.12
N GLY A 424 -6.35 2.27 8.71
CA GLY A 424 -6.82 3.03 7.55
C GLY A 424 -6.79 2.22 6.25
N LEU A 425 -5.58 1.90 5.78
CA LEU A 425 -5.34 1.24 4.51
C LEU A 425 -5.76 -0.23 4.56
N THR A 426 -5.23 -1.03 5.48
CA THR A 426 -5.43 -2.49 5.49
C THR A 426 -6.89 -2.87 5.73
N MET A 427 -7.65 -2.15 6.58
CA MET A 427 -9.09 -2.44 6.69
C MET A 427 -9.88 -2.02 5.44
N THR A 428 -9.47 -0.95 4.75
CA THR A 428 -10.02 -0.61 3.43
C THR A 428 -9.75 -1.73 2.42
N LEU A 429 -8.53 -2.29 2.41
CA LEU A 429 -8.17 -3.43 1.57
C LEU A 429 -8.98 -4.69 1.94
N TYR A 430 -9.22 -4.96 3.22
CA TYR A 430 -10.09 -6.07 3.63
C TYR A 430 -11.53 -5.88 3.15
N SER A 431 -12.07 -4.66 3.20
CA SER A 431 -13.38 -4.36 2.61
C SER A 431 -13.41 -4.70 1.11
N ALA A 432 -12.37 -4.30 0.37
CA ALA A 432 -12.21 -4.64 -1.03
C ALA A 432 -12.10 -6.17 -1.25
N VAL A 433 -11.34 -6.88 -0.42
CA VAL A 433 -11.27 -8.34 -0.47
C VAL A 433 -12.64 -8.97 -0.29
N TYR A 434 -13.44 -8.57 0.71
CA TYR A 434 -14.77 -9.15 0.93
C TYR A 434 -15.73 -8.85 -0.24
N ILE A 435 -15.70 -7.66 -0.83
CA ILE A 435 -16.50 -7.33 -2.03
C ILE A 435 -16.07 -8.15 -3.24
N LEU A 436 -14.76 -8.21 -3.50
CA LEU A 436 -14.23 -8.84 -4.70
C LEU A 436 -14.23 -10.37 -4.60
N PHE A 437 -14.17 -10.93 -3.38
CA PHE A 437 -14.07 -12.36 -3.14
C PHE A 437 -15.06 -13.18 -3.99
N PRO A 438 -16.39 -12.97 -3.92
CA PRO A 438 -17.32 -13.74 -4.74
C PRO A 438 -17.18 -13.45 -6.25
N ILE A 439 -16.74 -12.26 -6.65
CA ILE A 439 -16.60 -11.88 -8.07
C ILE A 439 -15.42 -12.60 -8.71
N VAL A 440 -14.27 -12.62 -8.04
CA VAL A 440 -13.03 -13.19 -8.60
C VAL A 440 -12.93 -14.70 -8.37
N THR A 441 -13.79 -15.28 -7.54
CA THR A 441 -13.84 -16.72 -7.24
C THR A 441 -15.07 -17.44 -7.81
N ASN A 442 -15.86 -16.76 -8.66
CA ASN A 442 -17.10 -17.29 -9.25
C ASN A 442 -18.12 -17.77 -8.21
N GLY A 443 -18.38 -16.95 -7.19
CA GLY A 443 -19.43 -17.16 -6.19
C GLY A 443 -19.04 -18.04 -5.00
N ALA A 444 -17.74 -18.19 -4.70
CA ALA A 444 -17.32 -18.93 -3.51
C ALA A 444 -17.87 -18.27 -2.22
N LYS A 445 -18.16 -19.11 -1.23
CA LYS A 445 -18.66 -18.66 0.08
C LYS A 445 -17.54 -18.64 1.11
N LEU A 446 -17.65 -17.69 2.04
CA LEU A 446 -16.76 -17.60 3.18
C LEU A 446 -17.06 -18.72 4.19
N TYR A 447 -16.02 -19.39 4.67
CA TYR A 447 -16.11 -20.53 5.60
C TYR A 447 -16.80 -20.18 6.92
N SER A 448 -16.47 -19.03 7.54
CA SER A 448 -17.05 -18.64 8.83
C SER A 448 -17.25 -17.13 8.95
N GLN A 449 -18.50 -16.73 9.18
CA GLN A 449 -18.84 -15.35 9.55
C GLN A 449 -18.40 -14.98 10.97
N LYS A 450 -18.33 -15.96 11.89
CA LYS A 450 -17.81 -15.73 13.25
C LYS A 450 -16.34 -15.34 13.23
N LEU A 451 -15.53 -16.01 12.40
CA LEU A 451 -14.12 -15.67 12.22
C LEU A 451 -13.95 -14.30 11.56
N ALA A 452 -14.78 -13.96 10.57
CA ALA A 452 -14.76 -12.63 9.95
C ALA A 452 -15.06 -11.52 10.98
N ASN A 453 -16.01 -11.75 11.89
CA ASN A 453 -16.35 -10.80 12.95
C ASN A 453 -15.24 -10.70 14.02
N PHE A 454 -14.62 -11.82 14.40
CA PHE A 454 -13.45 -11.81 15.28
C PHE A 454 -12.28 -11.06 14.64
N HIS A 455 -11.96 -11.38 13.39
CA HIS A 455 -10.95 -10.67 12.60
C HIS A 455 -11.19 -9.16 12.61
N PHE A 456 -12.43 -8.72 12.34
CA PHE A 456 -12.77 -7.29 12.36
C PHE A 456 -12.43 -6.62 13.70
N TRP A 457 -12.94 -7.14 14.82
CA TRP A 457 -12.76 -6.51 16.13
C TRP A 457 -11.33 -6.63 16.66
N ALA A 458 -10.70 -7.81 16.51
CA ALA A 458 -9.33 -8.02 16.94
C ALA A 458 -8.35 -7.11 16.16
N HIS A 459 -8.57 -6.95 14.86
CA HIS A 459 -7.74 -6.06 14.04
C HIS A 459 -7.95 -4.59 14.41
N LEU A 460 -9.21 -4.16 14.55
CA LEU A 460 -9.55 -2.77 14.89
C LEU A 460 -8.99 -2.35 16.26
N ILE A 461 -9.28 -3.15 17.30
CA ILE A 461 -8.84 -2.86 18.67
C ILE A 461 -7.32 -3.02 18.78
N GLY A 462 -6.76 -4.06 18.17
CA GLY A 462 -5.32 -4.31 18.18
C GLY A 462 -4.53 -3.19 17.52
N GLY A 463 -4.93 -2.73 16.33
CA GLY A 463 -4.18 -1.68 15.63
C GLY A 463 -4.34 -0.29 16.26
N ILE A 464 -5.54 0.08 16.73
CA ILE A 464 -5.73 1.35 17.47
C ILE A 464 -4.94 1.31 18.78
N GLY A 465 -5.07 0.23 19.56
CA GLY A 465 -4.38 0.10 20.85
C GLY A 465 -2.86 0.11 20.68
N MET A 466 -2.32 -0.66 19.73
CA MET A 466 -0.89 -0.68 19.47
C MET A 466 -0.36 0.71 19.09
N GLY A 467 -1.05 1.40 18.17
CA GLY A 467 -0.70 2.77 17.80
C GLY A 467 -0.74 3.72 18.99
N ALA A 468 -1.79 3.67 19.81
CA ALA A 468 -1.95 4.53 20.97
C ALA A 468 -0.85 4.32 22.03
N PHE A 469 -0.55 3.08 22.41
CA PHE A 469 0.48 2.79 23.42
C PHE A 469 1.88 3.16 22.95
N MET A 470 2.19 2.92 21.67
CA MET A 470 3.42 3.42 21.05
C MET A 470 3.46 4.96 21.07
N GLY A 471 2.35 5.62 20.78
CA GLY A 471 2.24 7.08 20.84
C GLY A 471 2.53 7.64 22.21
N MET A 472 1.94 7.06 23.26
CA MET A 472 2.19 7.47 24.65
C MET A 472 3.65 7.31 25.03
N ALA A 473 4.30 6.20 24.64
CA ALA A 473 5.75 6.07 24.83
C ALA A 473 6.54 7.15 24.07
N GLY A 474 6.10 7.50 22.85
CA GLY A 474 6.72 8.56 22.06
C GLY A 474 6.60 9.96 22.67
N LEU A 475 5.48 10.25 23.33
CA LEU A 475 5.27 11.50 24.08
C LEU A 475 6.18 11.58 25.32
N GLU A 476 6.50 10.44 25.94
CA GLU A 476 7.48 10.33 27.03
C GLU A 476 8.94 10.29 26.54
N GLY A 477 9.19 10.50 25.23
CA GLY A 477 10.54 10.59 24.66
C GLY A 477 11.13 9.27 24.15
N MET A 478 10.35 8.20 24.01
CA MET A 478 10.84 6.95 23.43
C MET A 478 11.18 7.14 21.94
N LEU A 479 12.47 7.06 21.62
CA LEU A 479 12.97 7.13 20.25
C LEU A 479 12.63 5.86 19.47
N ARG A 480 12.45 6.00 18.15
CA ARG A 480 12.38 4.87 17.23
C ARG A 480 13.79 4.37 16.91
N ARG A 481 13.89 3.11 16.48
CA ARG A 481 15.17 2.48 16.07
C ARG A 481 16.23 2.46 17.19
N THR A 482 15.78 2.43 18.45
CA THR A 482 16.64 2.39 19.65
C THR A 482 16.22 1.20 20.51
N ILE A 483 17.20 0.55 21.14
CA ILE A 483 16.99 -0.56 22.07
C ILE A 483 17.10 0.01 23.49
N TYR A 484 16.07 -0.23 24.30
CA TYR A 484 15.99 0.22 25.70
C TYR A 484 16.11 -1.01 26.61
N LEU A 485 17.10 -1.02 27.51
CA LEU A 485 17.46 -2.21 28.29
C LEU A 485 17.05 -2.11 29.77
N ASN A 486 16.72 -0.92 30.28
CA ASN A 486 16.44 -0.72 31.71
C ASN A 486 14.94 -0.62 32.01
N GLY A 487 14.09 -0.92 31.02
CA GLY A 487 12.64 -0.98 31.16
C GLY A 487 11.94 0.38 31.18
N GLU A 488 12.59 1.43 30.68
CA GLU A 488 12.13 2.83 30.70
C GLU A 488 10.70 3.01 30.15
N PHE A 489 10.34 2.22 29.14
CA PHE A 489 9.04 2.29 28.46
C PHE A 489 8.26 0.96 28.51
N ASN A 490 8.60 0.06 29.43
CA ASN A 490 8.10 -1.32 29.43
C ASN A 490 6.58 -1.41 29.53
N LEU A 491 5.94 -0.58 30.36
CA LEU A 491 4.47 -0.57 30.47
C LEU A 491 3.82 -0.38 29.10
N TYR A 492 4.24 0.65 28.36
CA TYR A 492 3.71 0.95 27.04
C TYR A 492 4.07 -0.12 26.01
N MET A 493 5.29 -0.67 26.04
CA MET A 493 5.71 -1.70 25.10
C MET A 493 5.01 -3.05 25.34
N ILE A 494 4.73 -3.42 26.59
CA ILE A 494 3.92 -4.60 26.93
C ILE A 494 2.50 -4.44 26.40
N LEU A 495 1.87 -3.29 26.67
CA LEU A 495 0.51 -3.02 26.18
C LEU A 495 0.46 -2.98 24.64
N ALA A 496 1.44 -2.36 23.99
CA ALA A 496 1.58 -2.39 22.54
C ALA A 496 1.80 -3.82 22.01
N GLY A 497 2.56 -4.65 22.72
CA GLY A 497 2.78 -6.06 22.41
C GLY A 497 1.51 -6.91 22.50
N ILE A 498 0.69 -6.71 23.53
CA ILE A 498 -0.63 -7.38 23.67
C ILE A 498 -1.55 -6.99 22.50
N CYS A 499 -1.59 -5.70 22.16
CA CYS A 499 -2.35 -5.23 21.01
C CYS A 499 -1.80 -5.74 19.67
N GLY A 500 -0.48 -5.86 19.54
CA GLY A 500 0.20 -6.51 18.41
C GLY A 500 -0.17 -7.99 18.28
N ALA A 501 -0.27 -8.71 19.39
CA ALA A 501 -0.72 -10.09 19.40
C ALA A 501 -2.18 -10.23 18.93
N LEU A 502 -3.06 -9.27 19.26
CA LEU A 502 -4.41 -9.23 18.71
C LEU A 502 -4.41 -9.06 17.18
N LEU A 503 -3.54 -8.23 16.62
CA LEU A 503 -3.38 -8.10 15.16
C LEU A 503 -2.91 -9.40 14.52
N LEU A 504 -1.94 -10.08 15.13
CA LEU A 504 -1.48 -11.39 14.67
C LEU A 504 -2.63 -12.42 14.67
N LEU A 505 -3.37 -12.51 15.77
CA LEU A 505 -4.53 -13.41 15.87
C LEU A 505 -5.62 -13.05 14.86
N ALA A 506 -5.84 -11.77 14.60
CA ALA A 506 -6.80 -11.29 13.61
C ALA A 506 -6.39 -11.74 12.20
N PHE A 507 -5.11 -11.59 11.84
CA PHE A 507 -4.58 -12.08 10.58
C PHE A 507 -4.68 -13.60 10.46
N LEU A 508 -4.31 -14.36 11.50
CA LEU A 508 -4.41 -15.82 11.48
C LEU A 508 -5.87 -16.28 11.30
N ALA A 509 -6.82 -15.64 11.99
CA ALA A 509 -8.24 -15.93 11.83
C ALA A 509 -8.73 -15.64 10.41
N PHE A 510 -8.33 -14.50 9.84
CA PHE A 510 -8.63 -14.14 8.46
C PHE A 510 -8.04 -15.12 7.44
N PHE A 511 -6.73 -15.36 7.54
CA PHE A 511 -5.98 -16.21 6.62
C PHE A 511 -6.53 -17.64 6.64
N TYR A 512 -6.76 -18.19 7.84
CA TYR A 512 -7.40 -19.48 8.01
C TYR A 512 -8.81 -19.51 7.38
N ASN A 513 -9.62 -18.47 7.58
CA ASN A 513 -10.96 -18.38 6.99
C ASN A 513 -10.89 -18.41 5.45
N ILE A 514 -9.96 -17.69 4.83
CA ILE A 514 -9.77 -17.70 3.37
C ILE A 514 -9.28 -19.07 2.88
N VAL A 515 -8.28 -19.66 3.53
CA VAL A 515 -7.75 -20.98 3.16
C VAL A 515 -8.83 -22.05 3.23
N MET A 516 -9.66 -22.05 4.29
CA MET A 516 -10.78 -22.99 4.41
C MET A 516 -11.90 -22.70 3.41
N SER A 517 -12.06 -21.46 2.97
CA SER A 517 -13.07 -21.08 1.96
C SER A 517 -12.68 -21.60 0.57
N LEU A 518 -11.40 -21.51 0.19
CA LEU A 518 -10.90 -21.91 -1.14
C LEU A 518 -10.41 -23.36 -1.19
N GLY A 519 -9.90 -23.89 -0.08
CA GLY A 519 -9.26 -25.19 0.00
C GLY A 519 -7.86 -25.24 -0.63
N LEU A 520 -7.02 -26.16 -0.15
CA LEU A 520 -5.64 -26.31 -0.62
C LEU A 520 -5.56 -26.60 -2.12
N LYS A 521 -6.43 -27.48 -2.65
CA LYS A 521 -6.49 -27.74 -4.09
C LYS A 521 -6.94 -26.52 -4.89
N GLY A 522 -7.84 -25.71 -4.31
CA GLY A 522 -8.27 -24.44 -4.88
C GLY A 522 -7.09 -23.47 -5.03
N VAL A 523 -6.34 -23.29 -3.94
CA VAL A 523 -5.16 -22.41 -3.91
C VAL A 523 -4.12 -22.85 -4.94
N ILE A 524 -3.78 -24.15 -4.99
CA ILE A 524 -2.85 -24.68 -6.01
C ILE A 524 -3.41 -24.44 -7.44
N GLY A 525 -4.71 -24.62 -7.62
CA GLY A 525 -5.39 -24.41 -8.91
C GLY A 525 -5.36 -22.96 -9.43
N ILE A 526 -5.16 -21.96 -8.57
CA ILE A 526 -4.96 -20.55 -8.98
C ILE A 526 -3.67 -20.38 -9.78
N PHE A 527 -2.63 -21.18 -9.47
CA PHE A 527 -1.33 -21.09 -10.12
C PHE A 527 -1.24 -21.91 -11.41
N THR A 528 -2.21 -22.79 -11.68
CA THR A 528 -2.25 -23.53 -12.95
C THR A 528 -2.75 -22.66 -14.11
N PRO A 529 -2.42 -22.99 -15.37
CA PRO A 529 -2.98 -22.30 -16.54
C PRO A 529 -4.52 -22.35 -16.57
N SER A 530 -5.16 -21.33 -17.14
CA SER A 530 -6.59 -21.37 -17.47
C SER A 530 -6.80 -21.87 -18.89
N LYS A 531 -7.93 -22.55 -19.13
CA LYS A 531 -8.36 -22.99 -20.47
C LYS A 531 -9.22 -21.96 -21.19
N LEU A 532 -9.60 -20.86 -20.51
CA LEU A 532 -10.47 -19.81 -21.05
C LEU A 532 -9.66 -18.74 -21.80
N ASN A 533 -10.35 -17.86 -22.53
CA ASN A 533 -9.71 -16.82 -23.32
C ASN A 533 -9.11 -15.74 -22.41
N VAL A 534 -7.90 -15.28 -22.77
CA VAL A 534 -7.17 -14.22 -22.06
C VAL A 534 -7.90 -12.87 -22.14
N LYS A 535 -8.72 -12.65 -23.17
CA LYS A 535 -9.52 -11.43 -23.32
C LYS A 535 -10.73 -11.39 -22.36
N ASP A 536 -11.11 -12.52 -21.76
CA ASP A 536 -12.25 -12.59 -20.83
C ASP A 536 -11.81 -12.18 -19.42
N LEU A 537 -12.41 -11.11 -18.89
CA LEU A 537 -12.11 -10.62 -17.55
C LEU A 537 -12.72 -11.51 -16.46
N VAL A 538 -13.99 -11.84 -16.64
CA VAL A 538 -14.74 -12.84 -15.88
C VAL A 538 -15.41 -13.77 -16.89
N PRO A 539 -15.77 -15.01 -16.52
CA PRO A 539 -16.50 -15.88 -17.44
C PRO A 539 -17.77 -15.16 -17.88
N SER A 540 -18.03 -15.11 -19.18
CA SER A 540 -19.36 -14.73 -19.68
C SER A 540 -20.36 -15.64 -18.98
N GLU A 541 -21.33 -15.07 -18.26
CA GLU A 541 -22.31 -15.80 -17.46
C GLU A 541 -22.67 -17.12 -18.14
N GLN A 542 -22.55 -18.23 -17.41
CA GLN A 542 -23.35 -19.41 -17.74
C GLN A 542 -24.80 -18.93 -17.69
N LYS A 543 -25.33 -18.57 -18.86
CA LYS A 543 -26.73 -18.17 -19.05
C LYS A 543 -27.66 -19.20 -18.41
#